data_AF-A0A8H3BJU6-F1
#
_entry.id   AF-A0A8H3BJU6-F1
#
_cell.length_a   1.000
_cell.length_b   1.000
_cell.length_c   1.000
_cell.angle_alpha   90.00
_cell.angle_beta   90.00
_cell.angle_gamma   90.00
#
_symmetry.space_group_name_H-M   'P 1'
#
loop_
_entity.id
_entity.type
_entity.pdbx_description
1 polymer ?
#
loop_
_entity_poly.entity_id
_entity_poly.type
_entity_poly.pdbx_seq_one_letter_code
_entity_poly.pdbx_strand_id
1 'polypeptide(L)'
;MLSSAQITASPLMDTLSRREEDTLLKTTKAQALKDCDDLVKLFASCATGRTISVAWACRKQHKDLQTCMYRYTSPENMVKVRAEYVRLRRQPAEP
;
A
#
# COMPACT_ATOMS: atom_id res chain seq x y z
N MET A 1 44.21 6.47 -11.26
CA MET A 1 43.16 5.93 -12.16
C MET A 1 42.14 5.20 -11.28
N LEU A 2 41.27 5.95 -10.61
CA LEU A 2 40.11 5.40 -9.91
C LEU A 2 38.99 5.14 -10.92
N SER A 3 38.04 4.27 -10.55
CA SER A 3 36.82 3.89 -11.27
C SER A 3 37.03 2.67 -12.17
N SER A 4 36.42 1.51 -11.92
CA SER A 4 34.99 1.37 -11.63
C SER A 4 34.76 0.07 -10.85
N ALA A 5 34.31 0.17 -9.61
CA ALA A 5 33.68 -0.94 -8.92
C ALA A 5 32.35 -1.24 -9.63
N GLN A 6 32.38 -2.13 -10.60
CA GLN A 6 31.17 -2.72 -11.17
C GLN A 6 30.60 -3.68 -10.14
N ILE A 7 29.82 -3.12 -9.22
CA ILE A 7 28.86 -3.87 -8.42
C ILE A 7 27.84 -4.39 -9.42
N THR A 8 28.00 -5.67 -9.76
CA THR A 8 27.05 -6.44 -10.53
C THR A 8 25.73 -6.52 -9.76
N ALA A 9 24.76 -5.68 -10.13
CA ALA A 9 23.38 -5.83 -9.69
C ALA A 9 22.80 -7.11 -10.31
N SER A 10 23.01 -8.24 -9.64
CA SER A 10 22.58 -9.57 -10.05
C SER A 10 21.05 -9.72 -9.90
N PRO A 11 20.33 -10.36 -10.86
CA PRO A 11 18.88 -10.32 -10.94
C PRO A 11 18.22 -11.51 -10.22
N LEU A 12 18.43 -11.65 -8.91
CA LEU A 12 17.78 -12.71 -8.14
C LEU A 12 17.24 -12.18 -6.81
N MET A 13 15.94 -11.90 -6.79
CA MET A 13 15.11 -11.56 -5.64
C MET A 13 15.55 -10.30 -4.88
N ASP A 14 15.03 -9.16 -5.32
CA ASP A 14 15.17 -7.93 -4.55
C ASP A 14 14.31 -8.05 -3.28
N THR A 15 14.96 -8.40 -2.18
CA THR A 15 14.31 -8.58 -0.89
C THR A 15 14.08 -7.19 -0.28
N LEU A 16 12.82 -6.80 -0.14
CA LEU A 16 12.51 -5.62 0.66
C LEU A 16 12.75 -5.94 2.13
N SER A 17 13.40 -5.03 2.83
CA SER A 17 13.47 -5.09 4.29
C SER A 17 12.04 -4.99 4.86
N ARG A 18 11.79 -5.63 6.01
CA ARG A 18 10.48 -5.55 6.70
C ARG A 18 9.99 -4.12 6.87
N ARG A 19 10.90 -3.18 7.15
CA ARG A 19 10.56 -1.75 7.30
C ARG A 19 10.10 -1.13 5.98
N GLU A 20 10.73 -1.50 4.87
CA GLU A 20 10.35 -1.04 3.54
C GLU A 20 9.00 -1.61 3.15
N GLU A 21 8.76 -2.90 3.41
CA GLU A 21 7.47 -3.54 3.15
C GLU A 21 6.34 -2.88 3.96
N ASP A 22 6.57 -2.63 5.25
CA ASP A 22 5.60 -1.94 6.11
C ASP A 22 5.32 -0.52 5.62
N THR A 23 6.37 0.20 5.19
CA THR A 23 6.24 1.55 4.65
C THR A 23 5.45 1.53 3.36
N LEU A 24 5.78 0.61 2.45
CA LEU A 24 5.08 0.44 1.18
C LEU A 24 3.60 0.11 1.41
N LEU A 25 3.30 -0.82 2.33
CA LEU A 25 1.93 -1.18 2.68
C LEU A 25 1.16 0.02 3.26
N LYS A 26 1.78 0.80 4.15
CA LYS A 26 1.17 2.01 4.73
C LYS A 26 0.88 3.05 3.67
N THR A 27 1.83 3.31 2.78
CA THR A 27 1.67 4.28 1.68
C THR A 27 0.58 3.84 0.71
N THR A 28 0.56 2.58 0.29
CA THR A 28 -0.48 2.04 -0.59
C THR A 28 -1.86 2.13 0.06
N LYS A 29 -1.98 1.76 1.35
CA LYS A 29 -3.25 1.89 2.08
C LYS A 29 -3.69 3.34 2.22
N ALA A 30 -2.77 4.26 2.52
CA ALA A 30 -3.07 5.68 2.62
C ALA A 30 -3.56 6.24 1.28
N GLN A 31 -2.98 5.82 0.15
CA GLN A 31 -3.47 6.19 -1.16
C GLN A 31 -4.85 5.57 -1.45
N ALA A 32 -5.04 4.29 -1.15
CA ALA A 32 -6.34 3.63 -1.32
C ALA A 32 -7.45 4.29 -0.51
N LEU A 33 -7.16 4.80 0.70
CA LEU A 33 -8.12 5.54 1.51
C LEU A 33 -8.54 6.86 0.86
N LYS A 34 -7.63 7.55 0.16
CA LYS A 34 -7.96 8.77 -0.61
C LYS A 34 -8.81 8.45 -1.83
N ASP A 35 -8.49 7.38 -2.54
CA ASP A 35 -9.25 6.98 -3.73
C ASP A 35 -10.65 6.43 -3.37
N CYS A 36 -10.80 5.85 -2.18
CA CYS A 36 -12.07 5.34 -1.63
C CYS A 36 -12.76 6.33 -0.67
N ASP A 37 -12.45 7.63 -0.74
CA ASP A 37 -12.85 8.65 0.24
C ASP A 37 -14.37 8.71 0.50
N ASP A 38 -15.21 8.56 -0.52
CA ASP A 38 -16.68 8.55 -0.36
C ASP A 38 -17.16 7.40 0.54
N LEU A 39 -16.55 6.22 0.40
CA LEU A 39 -16.88 5.05 1.22
C LEU A 39 -16.31 5.18 2.63
N VAL A 40 -15.15 5.82 2.78
CA VAL A 40 -14.58 6.18 4.09
C VAL A 40 -15.52 7.11 4.83
N LYS A 41 -16.02 8.16 4.16
CA LYS A 41 -17.01 9.09 4.72
C LYS A 41 -18.28 8.36 5.15
N LEU A 42 -18.83 7.49 4.30
CA LEU A 42 -20.05 6.73 4.63
C LEU A 42 -19.84 5.82 5.85
N PHE A 43 -18.70 5.14 5.92
CA PHE A 43 -18.33 4.32 7.09
C PHE A 43 -18.15 5.18 8.34
N ALA A 44 -17.45 6.32 8.23
CA ALA A 44 -17.22 7.26 9.34
C ALA A 44 -18.53 7.85 9.87
N SER A 45 -19.46 8.25 8.99
CA SER A 45 -20.79 8.71 9.38
C SER A 45 -21.58 7.63 10.12
N CYS A 46 -21.47 6.35 9.71
CA CYS A 46 -22.05 5.26 10.47
C CYS A 46 -21.33 5.02 11.80
N ALA A 47 -20.01 5.08 11.83
CA ALA A 47 -19.23 4.79 13.04
C ALA A 47 -19.32 5.91 14.09
N THR A 48 -19.68 7.13 13.68
CA THR A 48 -19.81 8.28 14.58
C THR A 48 -20.81 7.97 15.71
N GLY A 49 -20.35 8.14 16.96
CA GLY A 49 -21.16 7.88 18.17
C GLY A 49 -21.36 6.40 18.52
N ARG A 50 -20.76 5.47 17.77
CA ARG A 50 -20.81 4.02 18.04
C ARG A 50 -19.41 3.53 18.39
N THR A 51 -19.19 3.11 19.65
CA THR A 51 -17.89 2.58 20.11
C THR A 51 -17.89 1.06 20.12
N ILE A 52 -18.93 0.45 20.70
CA ILE A 52 -19.04 -1.00 20.84
C ILE A 52 -19.79 -1.61 19.64
N SER A 53 -20.80 -0.91 19.13
CA SER A 53 -21.73 -1.47 18.13
C SER A 53 -21.32 -1.36 16.67
N VAL A 54 -20.19 -0.72 16.37
CA VAL A 54 -19.70 -0.50 15.00
C VAL A 54 -19.58 -1.80 14.21
N ALA A 55 -19.03 -2.86 14.83
CA ALA A 55 -18.69 -4.09 14.14
C ALA A 55 -19.90 -4.78 13.47
N TRP A 56 -21.11 -4.63 14.03
CA TRP A 56 -22.34 -5.17 13.46
C TRP A 56 -23.20 -4.10 12.79
N ALA A 57 -23.36 -2.93 13.42
CA ALA A 57 -24.25 -1.87 12.93
C ALA A 57 -23.76 -1.25 11.61
N CYS A 58 -22.44 -1.18 11.42
CA CYS A 58 -21.81 -0.58 10.24
C CYS A 58 -21.18 -1.62 9.31
N ARG A 59 -21.55 -2.90 9.45
CA ARG A 59 -20.95 -4.01 8.69
C ARG A 59 -21.09 -3.82 7.18
N LYS A 60 -22.21 -3.26 6.72
CA LYS A 60 -22.44 -2.99 5.30
C LYS A 60 -21.45 -1.96 4.75
N GLN A 61 -21.38 -0.79 5.37
CA GLN A 61 -20.49 0.31 4.98
C GLN A 61 -19.03 -0.14 5.04
N HIS A 62 -18.67 -0.91 6.08
CA HIS A 62 -17.35 -1.50 6.21
C HIS A 62 -17.04 -2.46 5.04
N LYS A 63 -17.98 -3.35 4.66
CA LYS A 63 -17.79 -4.27 3.53
C LYS A 63 -17.61 -3.53 2.20
N ASP A 64 -18.38 -2.47 1.99
CA ASP A 64 -18.30 -1.65 0.78
C ASP A 64 -16.91 -0.96 0.70
N LEU A 65 -16.46 -0.35 1.81
CA LEU A 65 -15.13 0.23 1.92
C LEU A 65 -14.01 -0.81 1.69
N GLN A 66 -14.09 -1.97 2.35
CA GLN A 66 -13.10 -3.05 2.17
C GLN A 66 -13.05 -3.55 0.72
N THR A 67 -14.20 -3.63 0.05
CA THR A 67 -14.27 -4.04 -1.36
C THR A 67 -13.55 -3.04 -2.27
N CYS A 68 -13.64 -1.75 -1.98
CA CYS A 68 -12.87 -0.72 -2.68
C CYS A 68 -11.37 -0.84 -2.39
N MET A 69 -10.99 -0.88 -1.11
CA MET A 69 -9.58 -0.98 -0.69
C MET A 69 -8.89 -2.23 -1.24
N TYR A 70 -9.61 -3.36 -1.32
CA TYR A 70 -9.08 -4.62 -1.83
C TYR A 70 -8.56 -4.50 -3.27
N ARG A 71 -9.11 -3.61 -4.09
CA ARG A 71 -8.60 -3.36 -5.46
C ARG A 71 -7.16 -2.85 -5.48
N TYR A 72 -6.71 -2.24 -4.40
CA TYR A 72 -5.35 -1.71 -4.25
C TYR A 72 -4.46 -2.65 -3.45
N THR A 73 -5.02 -3.28 -2.42
CA THR A 73 -4.28 -4.12 -1.48
C THR A 73 -4.40 -5.61 -1.75
N SER A 74 -4.94 -6.03 -2.91
CA SER A 74 -4.96 -7.44 -3.28
C SER A 74 -3.53 -7.98 -3.41
N PRO A 75 -3.29 -9.28 -3.16
CA PRO A 75 -1.95 -9.87 -3.30
C PRO A 75 -1.30 -9.58 -4.66
N GLU A 76 -2.08 -9.64 -5.73
CA GLU A 76 -1.65 -9.42 -7.11
C GLU A 76 -1.24 -7.97 -7.35
N ASN A 77 -1.99 -7.01 -6.81
CA ASN A 77 -1.65 -5.59 -6.92
C ASN A 77 -0.45 -5.23 -6.05
N MET A 78 -0.34 -5.81 -4.86
CA MET A 78 0.81 -5.61 -3.98
C MET A 78 2.11 -6.17 -4.57
N VAL A 79 2.05 -7.26 -5.35
CA VAL A 79 3.21 -7.74 -6.12
C VAL A 79 3.66 -6.71 -7.17
N LYS A 80 2.72 -6.08 -7.88
CA LYS A 80 3.03 -5.02 -8.86
C LYS A 80 3.63 -3.79 -8.19
N VAL A 81 3.03 -3.32 -7.09
CA VAL A 81 3.50 -2.16 -6.34
C VAL A 81 4.91 -2.40 -5.78
N ARG A 82 5.19 -3.61 -5.28
CA ARG A 82 6.52 -4.03 -4.83
C ARG A 82 7.54 -4.02 -5.97
N ALA A 83 7.18 -4.61 -7.12
CA ALA A 83 8.05 -4.63 -8.28
C ALA A 83 8.40 -3.21 -8.76
N GLU A 84 7.40 -2.32 -8.76
CA GLU A 84 7.59 -0.92 -9.13
C GLU A 84 8.47 -0.15 -8.14
N TYR A 85 8.25 -0.33 -6.84
CA TYR A 85 9.09 0.29 -5.81
C TYR A 85 10.57 -0.14 -5.95
N VAL A 86 10.81 -1.43 -6.17
CA VAL A 86 12.15 -1.96 -6.43
C VAL A 86 12.76 -1.34 -7.68
N ARG A 87 11.97 -1.20 -8.75
CA ARG A 87 12.41 -0.58 -10.01
C ARG A 87 12.84 0.87 -9.80
N LEU A 88 12.02 1.67 -9.11
CA LEU A 88 12.30 3.07 -8.82
C LEU A 88 13.54 3.24 -7.94
N ARG A 89 13.73 2.38 -6.94
CA ARG A 89 14.90 2.41 -6.05
C ARG A 89 16.22 2.13 -6.79
N ARG A 90 16.18 1.34 -7.87
CA ARG A 90 17.37 1.02 -8.69
C ARG A 90 17.76 2.13 -9.66
N GLN A 91 16.83 3.06 -9.97
CA GLN A 91 17.19 4.20 -10.80
C GLN A 91 18.16 5.09 -10.01
N PRO A 92 19.34 5.41 -10.54
CA PRO A 92 20.19 6.42 -9.92
C PRO A 92 19.36 7.71 -9.87
N ALA A 93 19.32 8.36 -8.70
CA ALA A 93 18.70 9.67 -8.58
C ALA A 93 19.37 10.59 -9.60
N GLU A 94 18.62 10.99 -10.62
CA GLU A 94 19.12 11.93 -11.63
C GLU A 94 19.39 13.27 -10.92
N PRO A 95 20.60 13.85 -11.07
CA PRO A 95 21.03 15.05 -10.36
C PRO A 95 20.28 16.32 -10.75
#